data_AF-A0A3N7CYA5-F1
#
_entry.id   AF-A0A3N7CYA5-F1
#
_cell.length_a   1.000
_cell.length_b   1.000
_cell.length_c   1.000
_cell.angle_alpha   90.00
_cell.angle_beta   90.00
_cell.angle_gamma   90.00
#
_symmetry.space_group_name_H-M   'P 1'
#
loop_
_entity.id
_entity.type
_entity.pdbx_description
1 polymer ?
#
loop_
_entity_poly.entity_id
_entity_poly.type
_entity_poly.pdbx_seq_one_letter_code
_entity_poly.pdbx_strand_id
1 'polypeptide(L)'
;KAEQGSASTDTVNIGLPADAKAGDTLNVTINGTAQPGHVLTAAEISAGQVVITPTAPAEGGTLNVAATITDVAGNTSAQGSDSAVRDTIAPSAPTVVIATDANN
;
A
#
# COMPACT_ATOMS: atom_id res chain seq x y z
N LYS A 1 0.99 -16.92 -12.93
CA LYS A 1 1.52 -16.19 -11.76
C LYS A 1 1.05 -14.75 -11.94
N ALA A 2 0.01 -14.34 -11.20
CA ALA A 2 -0.60 -13.04 -11.39
C ALA A 2 0.42 -11.92 -11.14
N GLU A 3 0.27 -10.91 -11.98
CA GLU A 3 1.16 -9.79 -12.21
C GLU A 3 1.11 -8.80 -11.05
N GLN A 4 2.27 -8.32 -10.63
CA GLN A 4 2.40 -7.00 -10.02
C GLN A 4 3.75 -6.50 -10.55
N GLY A 5 3.84 -6.02 -11.79
CA GLY A 5 3.07 -4.92 -12.34
C GLY A 5 3.81 -3.66 -11.96
N SER A 6 4.57 -3.09 -12.90
CA SER A 6 5.45 -1.92 -12.77
C SER A 6 4.72 -0.60 -12.44
N ALA A 7 3.79 -0.61 -11.49
CA ALA A 7 3.08 0.57 -11.07
C ALA A 7 4.04 1.48 -10.28
N SER A 8 4.40 2.61 -10.87
CA SER A 8 5.19 3.67 -10.22
C SER A 8 4.42 4.43 -9.12
N THR A 9 3.29 3.87 -8.66
CA THR A 9 2.39 4.38 -7.63
C THR A 9 1.78 3.18 -6.90
N ASP A 10 2.31 2.83 -5.73
CA ASP A 10 1.70 1.83 -4.85
C ASP A 10 0.38 2.41 -4.34
N THR A 11 -0.72 1.93 -4.94
CA THR A 11 -2.05 2.37 -4.56
C THR A 11 -2.42 1.62 -3.29
N VAL A 12 -2.63 2.32 -2.17
CA VAL A 12 -2.94 1.69 -0.90
C VAL A 12 -4.44 1.86 -0.62
N ASN A 13 -5.12 0.73 -0.52
CA ASN A 13 -6.54 0.66 -0.18
C ASN A 13 -6.70 0.46 1.32
N ILE A 14 -7.17 1.49 2.01
CA ILE A 14 -7.46 1.44 3.45
C ILE A 14 -8.93 1.09 3.60
N GLY A 15 -9.22 -0.13 4.05
CA GLY A 15 -10.58 -0.55 4.36
C GLY A 15 -11.15 0.24 5.55
N LEU A 16 -12.37 0.73 5.40
CA LEU A 16 -13.08 1.41 6.47
C LEU A 16 -13.94 0.40 7.26
N PRO A 17 -14.01 0.52 8.60
CA PRO A 17 -14.91 -0.25 9.44
C PRO A 17 -16.36 0.17 9.17
N ALA A 18 -17.30 -0.74 9.41
CA ALA A 18 -18.73 -0.49 9.17
C ALA A 18 -19.29 0.70 9.97
N ASP A 19 -18.64 1.07 11.07
CA ASP A 19 -19.05 2.17 11.94
C ASP A 19 -18.57 3.56 11.48
N ALA A 20 -17.66 3.62 10.49
CA ALA A 20 -17.10 4.87 9.96
C ALA A 20 -18.18 5.73 9.28
N LYS A 21 -18.13 7.04 9.50
CA LYS A 21 -19.07 8.02 8.96
C LYS A 21 -18.35 9.20 8.32
N ALA A 22 -19.08 9.87 7.42
CA ALA A 22 -18.58 11.08 6.78
C ALA A 22 -18.41 12.17 7.85
N GLY A 23 -17.25 12.82 7.86
CA GLY A 23 -16.86 13.77 8.90
C GLY A 23 -15.91 13.19 9.95
N ASP A 24 -15.71 11.87 10.00
CA ASP A 24 -14.68 11.26 10.86
C ASP A 24 -13.28 11.59 10.31
N THR A 25 -12.27 11.59 11.19
CA THR A 25 -10.88 11.88 10.83
C THR A 25 -10.08 10.59 10.70
N LEU A 26 -9.61 10.30 9.49
CA LEU A 26 -8.65 9.25 9.19
C LEU A 26 -7.23 9.75 9.43
N ASN A 27 -6.55 9.16 10.40
CA ASN A 27 -5.14 9.39 10.68
C ASN A 27 -4.32 8.29 10.00
N VAL A 28 -3.50 8.67 9.03
CA VAL A 28 -2.63 7.74 8.31
C VAL A 28 -1.18 7.95 8.74
N THR A 29 -0.42 6.88 8.86
CA THR A 29 1.01 6.87 9.11
C THR A 29 1.67 6.01 8.05
N ILE A 30 2.65 6.56 7.33
CA ILE A 30 3.38 5.88 6.26
C ILE A 30 4.85 5.81 6.67
N ASN A 31 5.43 4.62 6.73
CA ASN A 31 6.82 4.39 7.12
C ASN A 31 7.19 5.06 8.45
N GLY A 32 6.26 5.05 9.42
CA GLY A 32 6.44 5.74 10.71
C GLY A 32 6.26 7.26 10.67
N THR A 33 5.97 7.84 9.50
CA THR A 33 5.69 9.27 9.33
C THR A 33 4.19 9.51 9.30
N ALA A 34 3.68 10.23 10.31
CA ALA A 34 2.28 10.64 10.34
C ALA A 34 1.95 11.58 9.17
N GLN A 35 0.85 11.30 8.49
CA GLN A 35 0.29 12.11 7.43
C GLN A 35 -0.72 13.11 8.00
N PRO A 36 -1.04 14.18 7.25
CA PRO A 36 -2.17 15.03 7.59
C PRO A 36 -3.45 14.19 7.72
N GLY A 37 -4.22 14.45 8.79
CA GLY A 37 -5.50 13.80 9.01
C GLY A 37 -6.45 14.10 7.84
N HIS A 38 -7.06 13.05 7.31
CA HIS A 38 -7.99 13.12 6.19
C HIS A 38 -9.42 13.00 6.70
N VAL A 39 -10.30 13.93 6.33
CA VAL A 39 -11.70 13.85 6.73
C VAL A 39 -12.44 12.94 5.77
N LEU A 40 -13.06 11.89 6.30
CA LEU A 40 -13.82 10.94 5.51
C LEU A 40 -15.01 11.63 4.82
N THR A 41 -15.13 11.41 3.53
CA THR A 41 -16.25 11.88 2.71
C THR A 41 -17.30 10.79 2.58
N ALA A 42 -18.56 11.19 2.28
CA ALA A 42 -19.64 10.24 2.08
C ALA A 42 -19.37 9.23 0.95
N ALA A 43 -18.58 9.62 -0.06
CA ALA A 43 -18.17 8.73 -1.14
C ALA A 43 -17.24 7.61 -0.66
N GLU A 44 -16.29 7.94 0.21
CA GLU A 44 -15.35 6.96 0.79
C GLU A 44 -16.05 6.01 1.75
N ILE A 45 -16.97 6.52 2.58
CA ILE A 45 -17.84 5.68 3.42
C ILE A 45 -18.67 4.73 2.56
N SER A 46 -19.29 5.25 1.49
CA SER A 46 -20.08 4.42 0.57
C SER A 46 -19.24 3.39 -0.18
N ALA A 47 -17.97 3.71 -0.46
CA ALA A 47 -17.02 2.77 -1.04
C ALA A 47 -16.49 1.77 0.02
N GLY A 48 -16.63 2.07 1.31
CA GLY A 48 -16.07 1.30 2.42
C GLY A 48 -14.54 1.32 2.45
N GLN A 49 -13.91 2.27 1.75
CA GLN A 49 -12.45 2.35 1.65
C GLN A 49 -11.98 3.76 1.31
N VAL A 50 -10.78 4.09 1.77
CA VAL A 50 -10.03 5.27 1.36
C VAL A 50 -8.84 4.83 0.53
N VAL A 51 -8.66 5.47 -0.62
CA VAL A 51 -7.53 5.20 -1.51
C VAL A 51 -6.52 6.31 -1.37
N ILE A 52 -5.30 5.96 -0.96
CA ILE A 52 -4.19 6.91 -0.92
C ILE A 52 -3.08 6.45 -1.85
N THR A 53 -2.37 7.42 -2.43
CA THR A 53 -1.24 7.19 -3.32
C THR A 53 0.02 7.77 -2.68
N PRO A 54 0.59 7.11 -1.66
CA PRO A 54 1.84 7.54 -1.07
C PRO A 54 2.97 7.42 -2.07
N THR A 55 4.02 8.24 -1.89
CA THR A 55 5.25 8.08 -2.66
C THR A 55 5.86 6.71 -2.39
N ALA A 56 6.15 5.97 -3.46
CA ALA A 56 6.79 4.66 -3.36
C ALA A 56 8.16 4.76 -2.65
N PRO A 57 8.53 3.79 -1.79
CA PRO A 57 9.85 3.75 -1.17
C PRO A 57 10.95 3.50 -2.22
N ALA A 58 12.21 3.62 -1.81
CA ALA A 58 13.35 3.24 -2.67
C ALA A 58 13.32 1.72 -2.99
N GLU A 59 14.09 1.29 -3.99
CA GLU A 59 14.28 -0.12 -4.32
C GLU A 59 14.74 -0.95 -3.10
N GLY A 60 14.05 -2.07 -2.86
CA GLY A 60 14.25 -2.89 -1.66
C GLY A 60 13.69 -2.29 -0.37
N GLY A 61 13.04 -1.12 -0.44
CA GLY A 61 12.40 -0.46 0.69
C GLY A 61 11.01 -1.02 0.98
N THR A 62 10.67 -1.06 2.27
CA THR A 62 9.33 -1.45 2.74
C THR A 62 8.44 -0.22 2.87
N LEU A 63 7.26 -0.26 2.25
CA LEU A 63 6.15 0.63 2.49
C LEU A 63 5.28 0.04 3.60
N ASN A 64 5.19 0.70 4.74
CA ASN A 64 4.36 0.31 5.86
C ASN A 64 3.32 1.40 6.13
N VAL A 65 2.06 1.10 5.87
CA VAL A 65 0.95 2.03 6.08
C VAL A 65 0.14 1.57 7.27
N ALA A 66 -0.15 2.49 8.19
CA ALA A 66 -1.09 2.28 9.28
C ALA A 66 -2.13 3.38 9.27
N ALA A 67 -3.39 3.04 9.51
CA ALA A 67 -4.50 3.97 9.48
C ALA A 67 -5.43 3.73 10.67
N THR A 68 -5.87 4.81 11.31
CA THR A 68 -6.88 4.79 12.38
C THR A 68 -7.94 5.84 12.08
N ILE A 69 -9.18 5.58 12.48
CA ILE A 69 -10.28 6.52 12.29
C ILE A 69 -10.72 6.99 13.66
N THR A 70 -10.85 8.30 13.82
CA THR A 70 -11.39 8.94 15.02
C THR A 70 -12.69 9.63 14.65
N ASP A 71 -13.79 9.23 15.29
CA ASP A 71 -15.09 9.87 15.08
C ASP A 71 -15.16 11.24 15.79
N VAL A 72 -16.23 11.99 15.47
CA VAL A 72 -16.50 13.30 16.10
C VAL A 72 -16.81 13.24 17.60
N ALA A 73 -17.18 12.07 18.12
CA ALA A 73 -17.39 11.80 19.55
C ALA A 73 -16.11 11.33 20.27
N GLY A 74 -14.98 11.18 19.56
CA GLY A 74 -13.69 10.74 20.08
C GLY A 74 -13.48 9.21 20.09
N ASN A 75 -14.37 8.42 19.49
CA ASN A 75 -14.18 6.98 19.39
C ASN A 75 -13.14 6.66 18.32
N THR A 76 -12.12 5.87 18.68
CA THR A 76 -11.09 5.43 17.72
C THR A 76 -11.40 4.01 17.25
N SER A 77 -11.41 3.79 15.95
CA SER A 77 -11.64 2.46 15.38
C SER A 77 -10.38 1.58 15.40
N ALA A 78 -10.53 0.32 15.01
CA ALA A 78 -9.43 -0.62 14.88
C ALA A 78 -8.39 -0.08 13.90
N GLN A 79 -7.12 -0.20 14.28
CA GLN A 79 -6.01 0.18 13.42
C GLN A 79 -5.93 -0.78 12.23
N GLY A 80 -6.10 -0.26 11.02
CA GLY A 80 -5.75 -0.96 9.80
C GLY A 80 -4.26 -0.80 9.54
N SER A 81 -3.56 -1.86 9.16
CA SER A 81 -2.17 -1.76 8.69
C SER A 81 -1.96 -2.61 7.45
N ASP A 82 -1.22 -2.06 6.49
CA ASP A 82 -0.82 -2.74 5.25
C ASP A 82 0.68 -2.56 5.03
N SER A 83 1.34 -3.56 4.43
CA SER A 83 2.77 -3.52 4.19
C SER A 83 3.14 -4.14 2.85
N ALA A 84 3.92 -3.41 2.06
CA ALA A 84 4.43 -3.85 0.76
C ALA A 84 5.95 -3.63 0.67
N VAL A 85 6.67 -4.47 -0.08
CA VAL A 85 8.10 -4.31 -0.34
C VAL A 85 8.28 -3.98 -1.82
N ARG A 86 9.04 -2.92 -2.13
CA ARG A 86 9.34 -2.56 -3.51
C ARG A 86 10.48 -3.44 -4.05
N ASP A 87 10.18 -4.27 -5.04
CA ASP A 87 11.16 -5.07 -5.76
C ASP A 87 10.95 -4.89 -7.27
N THR A 88 11.66 -3.92 -7.88
CA THR A 88 11.64 -3.74 -9.35
C THR A 88 12.88 -4.32 -10.03
N ILE A 89 13.70 -5.09 -9.30
CA ILE A 89 14.85 -5.78 -9.86
C ILE A 89 14.33 -7.00 -10.61
N ALA A 90 14.31 -6.91 -11.94
CA ALA A 90 14.05 -8.08 -12.76
C ALA A 90 15.11 -9.17 -12.45
N PRO A 91 14.72 -10.44 -12.27
CA PRO A 91 15.69 -11.51 -12.09
C PRO A 91 16.61 -11.55 -13.30
N SER A 92 17.93 -11.61 -13.05
CA SER A 92 18.93 -11.78 -14.12
C SER A 92 18.56 -12.98 -14.98
N ALA A 93 18.49 -12.80 -16.29
CA ALA A 93 18.19 -13.87 -17.22
C ALA A 93 19.16 -15.05 -17.00
N PRO A 94 18.69 -16.31 -17.05
CA PRO A 94 19.58 -17.45 -16.91
C PRO A 94 20.59 -17.45 -18.06
N THR A 95 21.88 -17.42 -17.74
CA THR A 95 22.96 -17.63 -18.71
C THR A 95 22.92 -19.08 -19.17
N VAL A 96 22.30 -19.32 -20.32
CA VAL A 96 22.41 -20.61 -21.01
C VAL A 96 23.82 -20.70 -21.58
N VAL A 97 24.71 -21.38 -20.86
CA VAL A 97 26.00 -21.82 -21.41
C VAL A 97 25.70 -23.01 -22.30
N ILE A 98 25.68 -22.80 -23.62
CA ILE A 98 25.77 -23.91 -24.56
C ILE A 98 27.22 -24.40 -24.49
N ALA A 99 27.46 -25.47 -23.76
CA ALA A 99 28.66 -26.26 -23.95
C ALA A 99 28.60 -26.79 -25.38
N THR A 100 29.46 -26.26 -26.26
CA THR A 100 29.69 -26.88 -27.56
C THR A 100 30.22 -28.28 -27.31
N ASP A 101 29.40 -29.29 -27.59
CA ASP A 101 29.91 -30.63 -27.86
C ASP A 101 30.82 -30.49 -29.09
N ALA A 102 32.12 -30.47 -28.82
CA ALA A 102 33.08 -30.92 -29.79
C ALA A 102 33.34 -32.37 -29.42
N ASN A 103 32.78 -33.32 -30.16
CA ASN A 103 33.41 -34.59 -30.54
C ASN A 103 32.69 -35.18 -31.76
N ASN A 104 33.25 -34.82 -32.93
CA ASN A 104 33.19 -35.56 -34.19
C ASN A 104 33.87 -36.93 -34.07
#